data_AF-A0A7Z9BRN9-F1
#
_entry.id   AF-A0A7Z9BRN9-F1
#
_cell.length_a   1.000
_cell.length_b   1.000
_cell.length_c   1.000
_cell.angle_alpha   90.00
_cell.angle_beta   90.00
_cell.angle_gamma   90.00
#
_symmetry.space_group_name_H-M   'P 1'
#
loop_
_entity.id
_entity.type
_entity.pdbx_description
1 polymer ?
#
loop_
_entity_poly.entity_id
_entity_poly.type
_entity_poly.pdbx_seq_one_letter_code
_entity_poly.pdbx_strand_id
1 'polypeptide(L)'
;MSHLTNSENPVIQDTSIPPEIDPYLQLTEELSPLRNALINHPVYEQLNDVLAVRIFMESHIFAVWDFMSLIKTLQRRLTCIDVPWLPPKDILSARMVNEIVLLEETDEPIPGEYISHFDLYLAAMAEIGANTNPIRSFILSLEQGCSVEQAIAPLLIPESTKEFVLYTLQTTTLSNHEIAAAFLLGREDIIPAMFRRIITYFESSNALSCNSLRLYLERHTFLDEDQHIPMGKKLLKNLCGRDPLMWKQAINSAHSALNARYSLWSGVSQLIQATSIK
;
A
#
# COMPACT_ATOMS: atom_id res chain seq x y z
N MET A 1 -39.71 62.40 13.18
CA MET A 1 -39.44 60.99 13.56
C MET A 1 -38.29 60.50 12.71
N SER A 2 -37.22 60.08 13.38
CA SER A 2 -35.85 59.90 12.90
C SER A 2 -35.69 58.72 11.95
N HIS A 3 -34.99 58.95 10.84
CA HIS A 3 -34.38 57.90 10.01
C HIS A 3 -33.14 57.34 10.74
N LEU A 4 -33.11 56.03 10.98
CA LEU A 4 -31.93 55.29 11.42
C LEU A 4 -31.48 54.38 10.28
N THR A 5 -30.42 54.80 9.58
CA THR A 5 -29.63 53.98 8.67
C THR A 5 -28.60 53.23 9.51
N ASN A 6 -28.72 51.90 9.63
CA ASN A 6 -27.66 51.06 10.19
C ASN A 6 -26.55 50.93 9.15
N SER A 7 -25.39 51.53 9.44
CA SER A 7 -24.14 51.27 8.74
C SER A 7 -23.58 49.92 9.19
N GLU A 8 -23.55 48.93 8.31
CA GLU A 8 -22.78 47.71 8.51
C GLU A 8 -21.28 48.06 8.43
N ASN A 9 -20.57 47.93 9.54
CA ASN A 9 -19.11 47.96 9.55
C ASN A 9 -18.59 46.68 8.87
N PRO A 10 -17.65 46.77 7.91
CA PRO A 10 -17.04 45.57 7.36
C PRO A 10 -16.17 44.91 8.44
N VAL A 11 -16.46 43.64 8.73
CA VAL A 11 -15.58 42.78 9.49
C VAL A 11 -14.29 42.65 8.70
N ILE A 12 -13.24 43.35 9.15
CA ILE A 12 -11.89 43.20 8.63
C ILE A 12 -11.46 41.78 9.02
N GLN A 13 -11.47 40.86 8.05
CA GLN A 13 -10.76 39.59 8.20
C GLN A 13 -9.28 39.92 8.33
N ASP A 14 -8.72 39.58 9.48
CA ASP A 14 -7.31 39.73 9.77
C ASP A 14 -6.51 38.78 8.85
N THR A 15 -5.97 39.33 7.76
CA THR A 15 -5.13 38.61 6.79
C THR A 15 -3.69 38.43 7.26
N SER A 16 -3.39 38.66 8.55
CA SER A 16 -2.02 38.58 9.10
C SER A 16 -1.58 37.19 9.56
N ILE A 17 -2.50 36.22 9.59
CA ILE A 17 -2.17 34.81 9.87
C ILE A 17 -1.94 34.13 8.51
N PRO A 18 -0.72 33.65 8.20
CA PRO A 18 -0.48 32.84 7.01
C PRO A 18 -1.48 31.69 7.00
N PRO A 19 -2.05 31.30 5.84
CA PRO A 19 -2.91 30.13 5.79
C PRO A 19 -2.15 28.95 6.40
N GLU A 20 -2.72 28.33 7.43
CA GLU A 20 -2.15 27.16 8.08
C GLU A 20 -1.91 26.12 6.98
N ILE A 21 -0.63 25.83 6.71
CA ILE A 21 -0.24 24.90 5.65
C ILE A 21 -0.88 23.56 5.98
N ASP A 22 -1.66 23.00 5.04
CA ASP A 22 -2.27 21.67 5.19
C ASP A 22 -1.18 20.65 5.54
N PRO A 23 -1.13 20.09 6.78
CA PRO A 23 -0.02 19.22 7.18
C PRO A 23 0.10 17.97 6.29
N TYR A 24 -1.00 17.57 5.67
CA TYR A 24 -0.98 16.50 4.67
C TYR A 24 -0.20 16.90 3.42
N LEU A 25 -0.33 18.15 2.96
CA LEU A 25 0.40 18.64 1.79
C LEU A 25 1.90 18.65 2.07
N GLN A 26 2.30 19.20 3.22
CA GLN A 26 3.69 19.17 3.68
C GLN A 26 4.24 17.74 3.71
N LEU A 27 3.48 16.81 4.31
CA LEU A 27 3.85 15.40 4.34
C LEU A 27 4.08 14.85 2.92
N THR A 28 3.16 15.08 1.98
CA THR A 28 3.30 14.58 0.61
C THR A 28 4.47 15.22 -0.16
N GLU A 29 4.75 16.51 0.09
CA GLU A 29 5.89 17.22 -0.49
C GLU A 29 7.21 16.64 0.01
N GLU A 30 7.32 16.40 1.32
CA GLU A 30 8.52 15.81 1.94
C GLU A 30 8.80 14.39 1.41
N LEU A 31 7.76 13.60 1.13
CA LEU A 31 7.91 12.23 0.60
C LEU A 31 8.15 12.19 -0.92
N SER A 32 7.88 13.29 -1.64
CA SER A 32 7.92 13.33 -3.11
C SER A 32 9.25 12.85 -3.72
N PRO A 33 10.45 13.24 -3.23
CA PRO A 33 11.71 12.76 -3.78
C PRO A 33 11.85 11.23 -3.72
N LEU A 34 11.50 10.63 -2.58
CA LEU A 34 11.60 9.19 -2.38
C LEU A 34 10.54 8.43 -3.18
N ARG A 35 9.31 8.97 -3.24
CA ARG A 35 8.24 8.47 -4.10
C ARG A 35 8.69 8.44 -5.57
N ASN A 36 9.27 9.53 -6.06
CA ASN A 36 9.76 9.63 -7.43
C ASN A 36 10.91 8.66 -7.71
N ALA A 37 11.84 8.48 -6.77
CA ALA A 37 12.91 7.49 -6.89
C ALA A 37 12.34 6.07 -7.02
N LEU A 38 11.28 5.75 -6.28
CA LEU A 38 10.63 4.44 -6.31
C LEU A 38 9.82 4.19 -7.60
N ILE A 39 9.11 5.20 -8.13
CA ILE A 39 8.38 5.11 -9.41
C ILE A 39 9.34 4.93 -10.59
N ASN A 40 10.55 5.50 -10.49
CA ASN A 40 11.58 5.41 -11.53
C ASN A 40 12.69 4.42 -11.17
N HIS A 41 12.41 3.45 -10.30
CA HIS A 41 13.41 2.47 -9.88
C HIS A 41 13.91 1.63 -11.09
N PRO A 42 15.22 1.38 -11.23
CA PRO A 42 15.80 0.64 -12.37
C PRO A 42 15.29 -0.79 -12.56
N VAL A 43 14.61 -1.36 -11.56
CA VAL A 43 14.03 -2.71 -11.64
C VAL A 43 13.03 -2.83 -12.79
N TYR A 44 12.25 -1.78 -13.07
CA TYR A 44 11.20 -1.85 -14.10
C TYR A 44 11.78 -1.97 -15.51
N GLU A 45 12.95 -1.40 -15.76
CA GLU A 45 13.66 -1.54 -17.04
C GLU A 45 14.25 -2.95 -17.23
N GLN A 46 14.45 -3.68 -16.12
CA GLN A 46 14.99 -5.05 -16.12
C GLN A 46 13.90 -6.11 -16.28
N LEU A 47 12.62 -5.75 -16.18
CA LEU A 47 11.49 -6.66 -16.43
C LEU A 47 11.30 -6.86 -17.94
N ASN A 48 12.35 -7.33 -18.62
CA ASN A 48 12.44 -7.37 -20.08
C ASN A 48 12.31 -8.79 -20.67
N ASP A 49 12.07 -9.80 -19.83
CA ASP A 49 11.72 -11.16 -20.22
C ASP A 49 10.86 -11.86 -19.13
N VAL A 50 10.36 -13.05 -19.45
CA VAL A 50 9.51 -13.83 -18.53
C VAL A 50 10.26 -14.23 -17.26
N LEU A 51 11.57 -14.48 -17.32
CA LEU A 51 12.36 -14.89 -16.16
C LEU A 51 12.49 -13.75 -15.15
N ALA A 52 12.80 -12.54 -15.62
CA ALA A 52 12.86 -11.34 -14.78
C ALA A 52 11.51 -11.05 -14.12
N VAL A 53 10.42 -11.21 -14.86
CA VAL A 53 9.05 -11.10 -14.30
C VAL A 53 8.81 -12.14 -13.21
N ARG A 54 9.16 -13.42 -13.43
CA ARG A 54 8.99 -14.46 -12.42
C ARG A 54 9.73 -14.10 -11.13
N ILE A 55 11.00 -13.70 -11.24
CA ILE A 55 11.83 -13.28 -10.09
C ILE A 55 11.17 -12.12 -9.33
N PHE A 56 10.67 -11.13 -10.06
CA PHE A 56 9.93 -10.01 -9.46
C PHE A 56 8.69 -10.51 -8.71
N MET A 57 7.87 -11.35 -9.33
CA MET A 57 6.64 -11.83 -8.73
C MET A 57 6.88 -12.73 -7.52
N GLU A 58 7.92 -13.57 -7.55
CA GLU A 58 8.33 -14.46 -6.45
C GLU A 58 8.74 -13.69 -5.18
N SER A 59 9.25 -12.47 -5.33
CA SER A 59 9.54 -11.58 -4.20
C SER A 59 8.33 -10.73 -3.83
N HIS A 60 7.62 -10.19 -4.83
CA HIS A 60 6.50 -9.27 -4.61
C HIS A 60 5.29 -9.93 -3.96
N ILE A 61 5.04 -11.23 -4.16
CA ILE A 61 3.93 -11.94 -3.50
C ILE A 61 3.97 -11.83 -1.97
N PHE A 62 5.16 -11.72 -1.36
CA PHE A 62 5.30 -11.48 0.08
C PHE A 62 4.84 -10.08 0.47
N ALA A 63 5.06 -9.09 -0.39
CA ALA A 63 4.52 -7.74 -0.21
C ALA A 63 2.99 -7.70 -0.43
N VAL A 64 2.45 -8.50 -1.35
CA VAL A 64 0.99 -8.65 -1.50
C VAL A 64 0.39 -9.25 -0.23
N TRP A 65 1.04 -10.24 0.37
CA TRP A 65 0.59 -10.84 1.62
C TRP A 65 0.72 -9.90 2.83
N ASP A 66 1.90 -9.30 3.05
CA ASP A 66 2.16 -8.51 4.26
C ASP A 66 1.36 -7.18 4.28
N PHE A 67 0.92 -6.70 3.11
CA PHE A 67 -0.01 -5.58 2.96
C PHE A 67 -1.26 -5.79 3.80
N MET A 68 -1.80 -7.02 3.78
CA MET A 68 -2.99 -7.38 4.55
C MET A 68 -2.76 -7.19 6.05
N SER A 69 -1.55 -7.40 6.56
CA SER A 69 -1.26 -7.23 7.99
C SER A 69 -1.44 -5.78 8.46
N LEU A 70 -1.12 -4.79 7.62
CA LEU A 70 -1.34 -3.38 7.94
C LEU A 70 -2.83 -3.04 7.97
N ILE A 71 -3.58 -3.37 6.91
CA ILE A 71 -5.00 -3.02 6.82
C ILE A 71 -5.84 -3.80 7.83
N LYS A 72 -5.53 -5.08 8.11
CA LYS A 72 -6.22 -5.85 9.16
C LYS A 72 -5.93 -5.27 10.55
N THR A 73 -4.73 -4.74 10.79
CA THR A 73 -4.44 -4.01 12.04
C THR A 73 -5.27 -2.74 12.16
N LEU A 74 -5.39 -1.95 11.08
CA LEU A 74 -6.28 -0.79 11.05
C LEU A 74 -7.75 -1.19 11.23
N GLN A 75 -8.20 -2.28 10.60
CA GLN A 75 -9.57 -2.79 10.72
C GLN A 75 -9.87 -3.11 12.19
N ARG A 76 -9.01 -3.90 12.83
CA ARG A 76 -9.14 -4.24 14.25
C ARG A 76 -9.24 -3.02 15.16
N ARG A 77 -8.52 -1.94 14.85
CA ARG A 77 -8.40 -0.77 15.73
C ARG A 77 -9.39 0.36 15.44
N LEU A 78 -9.87 0.45 14.21
CA LEU A 78 -10.75 1.54 13.74
C LEU A 78 -12.19 1.05 13.50
N THR A 79 -12.42 -0.26 13.44
CA THR A 79 -13.75 -0.87 13.34
C THR A 79 -14.03 -1.75 14.57
N CYS A 80 -14.88 -2.76 14.42
CA CYS A 80 -15.14 -3.75 15.45
C CYS A 80 -15.22 -5.13 14.78
N ILE A 81 -14.35 -6.04 15.20
CA ILE A 81 -14.39 -7.45 14.79
C ILE A 81 -14.58 -8.40 15.98
N ASP A 82 -14.80 -7.84 17.17
CA ASP A 82 -14.96 -8.57 18.42
C ASP A 82 -16.46 -8.65 18.81
N VAL A 83 -16.79 -9.55 19.74
CA VAL A 83 -18.14 -9.73 20.30
C VAL A 83 -18.11 -9.44 21.81
N PRO A 84 -19.05 -8.64 22.37
CA PRO A 84 -20.17 -7.99 21.70
C PRO A 84 -19.75 -6.83 20.79
N TRP A 85 -20.49 -6.63 19.70
CA TRP A 85 -20.25 -5.54 18.76
C TRP A 85 -20.50 -4.18 19.40
N LEU A 86 -19.61 -3.22 19.09
CA LEU A 86 -19.76 -1.81 19.44
C LEU A 86 -19.62 -0.94 18.19
N PRO A 87 -20.37 0.18 18.08
CA PRO A 87 -20.24 1.08 16.94
C PRO A 87 -18.86 1.75 16.90
N PRO A 88 -18.27 1.95 15.70
CA PRO A 88 -16.97 2.61 15.56
C PRO A 88 -17.05 4.08 16.02
N LYS A 89 -15.96 4.59 16.60
CA LYS A 89 -15.86 5.98 17.05
C LYS A 89 -15.80 6.98 15.90
N ASP A 90 -15.17 6.59 14.79
CA ASP A 90 -15.11 7.36 13.55
C ASP A 90 -15.65 6.50 12.41
N ILE A 91 -16.89 6.78 12.01
CA ILE A 91 -17.58 6.03 10.96
C ILE A 91 -16.91 6.17 9.58
N LEU A 92 -16.24 7.30 9.32
CA LEU A 92 -15.60 7.55 8.02
C LEU A 92 -14.32 6.72 7.88
N SER A 93 -13.49 6.72 8.92
CA SER A 93 -12.31 5.85 8.99
C SER A 93 -12.70 4.38 8.92
N ALA A 94 -13.77 3.99 9.64
CA ALA A 94 -14.25 2.61 9.62
C ALA A 94 -14.79 2.18 8.25
N ARG A 95 -15.54 3.07 7.56
CA ARG A 95 -16.05 2.81 6.20
C ARG A 95 -14.89 2.59 5.23
N MET A 96 -13.91 3.50 5.23
CA MET A 96 -12.75 3.41 4.35
C MET A 96 -12.00 2.09 4.53
N VAL A 97 -11.66 1.75 5.78
CA VAL A 97 -10.91 0.52 6.04
C VAL A 97 -11.70 -0.71 5.60
N ASN A 98 -13.02 -0.75 5.83
CA ASN A 98 -13.83 -1.88 5.40
C ASN A 98 -14.00 -1.96 3.88
N GLU A 99 -14.03 -0.85 3.15
CA GLU A 99 -14.07 -0.85 1.67
C GLU A 99 -12.78 -1.42 1.08
N ILE A 100 -11.62 -0.99 1.60
CA ILE A 100 -10.33 -1.54 1.18
C ILE A 100 -10.25 -3.03 1.51
N VAL A 101 -10.68 -3.44 2.72
CA VAL A 101 -10.69 -4.86 3.07
C VAL A 101 -11.60 -5.67 2.15
N LEU A 102 -12.77 -5.13 1.77
CA LEU A 102 -13.67 -5.79 0.83
C LEU A 102 -12.99 -6.04 -0.52
N LEU A 103 -12.30 -5.04 -1.08
CA LEU A 103 -11.59 -5.17 -2.34
C LEU A 103 -10.38 -6.11 -2.26
N GLU A 104 -9.65 -6.10 -1.15
CA GLU A 104 -8.39 -6.84 -1.06
C GLU A 104 -8.57 -8.30 -0.62
N GLU A 105 -9.51 -8.54 0.32
CA GLU A 105 -9.74 -9.85 0.94
C GLU A 105 -10.77 -10.68 0.18
N THR A 106 -11.78 -10.04 -0.42
CA THR A 106 -12.92 -10.70 -1.06
C THR A 106 -13.42 -9.92 -2.28
N ASP A 107 -12.52 -9.61 -3.20
CA ASP A 107 -12.85 -8.85 -4.39
C ASP A 107 -13.91 -9.54 -5.25
N GLU A 108 -14.65 -8.77 -6.03
CA GLU A 108 -15.61 -9.27 -7.03
C GLU A 108 -15.21 -8.73 -8.42
N PRO A 109 -14.15 -9.28 -9.05
CA PRO A 109 -13.71 -8.83 -10.37
C PRO A 109 -14.76 -9.11 -11.46
N ILE A 110 -15.56 -10.17 -11.27
CA ILE A 110 -16.69 -10.54 -12.11
C ILE A 110 -17.90 -10.72 -11.18
N PRO A 111 -19.07 -10.14 -11.50
CA PRO A 111 -20.26 -10.29 -10.66
C PRO A 111 -20.57 -11.75 -10.31
N GLY A 112 -20.60 -12.06 -9.01
CA GLY A 112 -20.84 -13.39 -8.45
C GLY A 112 -19.58 -14.26 -8.28
N GLU A 113 -18.40 -13.81 -8.70
CA GLU A 113 -17.13 -14.51 -8.53
C GLU A 113 -16.23 -13.74 -7.55
N TYR A 114 -15.85 -14.40 -6.45
CA TYR A 114 -15.07 -13.78 -5.38
C TYR A 114 -13.66 -14.33 -5.29
N ILE A 115 -12.66 -13.45 -5.17
CA ILE A 115 -11.26 -13.83 -5.04
C ILE A 115 -10.49 -12.78 -4.23
N SER A 116 -9.52 -13.20 -3.42
CA SER A 116 -8.61 -12.24 -2.79
C SER A 116 -7.58 -11.72 -3.79
N HIS A 117 -7.07 -10.51 -3.61
CA HIS A 117 -5.95 -10.00 -4.42
C HIS A 117 -4.70 -10.88 -4.30
N PHE A 118 -4.49 -11.52 -3.15
CA PHE A 118 -3.43 -12.50 -2.94
C PHE A 118 -3.60 -13.75 -3.82
N ASP A 119 -4.80 -14.33 -3.85
CA ASP A 119 -5.09 -15.52 -4.67
C ASP A 119 -5.08 -15.20 -6.17
N LEU A 120 -5.56 -14.01 -6.56
CA LEU A 120 -5.48 -13.53 -7.92
C LEU A 120 -4.01 -13.38 -8.37
N TYR A 121 -3.14 -12.86 -7.49
CA TYR A 121 -1.71 -12.77 -7.78
C TYR A 121 -1.06 -14.16 -7.88
N LEU A 122 -1.45 -15.12 -7.04
CA LEU A 122 -0.98 -16.51 -7.15
C LEU A 122 -1.43 -17.18 -8.46
N ALA A 123 -2.65 -16.89 -8.95
CA ALA A 123 -3.11 -17.35 -10.26
C ALA A 123 -2.24 -16.76 -11.39
N ALA A 124 -1.94 -15.46 -11.32
CA ALA A 124 -1.02 -14.79 -12.24
C ALA A 124 0.39 -15.40 -12.22
N MET A 125 0.91 -15.71 -11.02
CA MET A 125 2.20 -16.42 -10.88
C MET A 125 2.18 -17.79 -11.56
N ALA A 126 1.07 -18.55 -11.40
CA ALA A 126 0.93 -19.87 -12.01
C ALA A 126 0.88 -19.80 -13.55
N GLU A 127 0.16 -18.83 -14.12
CA GLU A 127 0.07 -18.63 -15.58
C GLU A 127 1.44 -18.42 -16.23
N ILE A 128 2.34 -17.72 -15.55
CA ILE A 128 3.68 -17.46 -16.07
C ILE A 128 4.71 -18.49 -15.61
N GLY A 129 4.36 -19.43 -14.74
CA GLY A 129 5.28 -20.43 -14.19
C GLY A 129 6.27 -19.89 -13.15
N ALA A 130 5.90 -18.88 -12.38
CA ALA A 130 6.66 -18.40 -11.22
C ALA A 130 6.55 -19.39 -10.03
N ASN A 131 7.61 -19.51 -9.25
CA ASN A 131 7.67 -20.44 -8.13
C ASN A 131 6.86 -19.94 -6.92
N THR A 132 5.71 -20.57 -6.66
CA THR A 132 4.86 -20.24 -5.49
C THR A 132 5.18 -21.07 -4.25
N ASN A 133 6.11 -22.02 -4.31
CA ASN A 133 6.40 -22.90 -3.17
C ASN A 133 6.90 -22.16 -1.92
N PRO A 134 7.78 -21.13 -2.00
CA PRO A 134 8.25 -20.43 -0.82
C PRO A 134 7.12 -19.75 -0.04
N ILE A 135 6.26 -18.99 -0.72
CA ILE A 135 5.13 -18.32 -0.07
C ILE A 135 4.11 -19.32 0.47
N ARG A 136 3.83 -20.42 -0.25
CA ARG A 136 2.92 -21.47 0.26
C ARG A 136 3.47 -22.15 1.52
N SER A 137 4.77 -22.43 1.55
CA SER A 137 5.44 -23.02 2.73
C SER A 137 5.45 -22.05 3.91
N PHE A 138 5.63 -20.76 3.64
CA PHE A 138 5.50 -19.70 4.63
C PHE A 138 4.11 -19.67 5.27
N ILE A 139 3.04 -19.62 4.46
CA ILE A 139 1.65 -19.62 4.94
C ILE A 139 1.35 -20.88 5.76
N LEU A 140 1.73 -22.07 5.27
CA LEU A 140 1.56 -23.33 6.00
C LEU A 140 2.25 -23.31 7.37
N SER A 141 3.42 -22.67 7.48
CA SER A 141 4.13 -22.53 8.76
C SER A 141 3.37 -21.63 9.73
N LEU A 142 2.79 -20.54 9.24
CA LEU A 142 1.95 -19.64 10.06
C LEU A 142 0.68 -20.34 10.53
N GLU A 143 0.03 -21.13 9.67
CA GLU A 143 -1.13 -21.96 10.04
C GLU A 143 -0.81 -22.98 11.13
N GLN A 144 0.44 -23.46 11.16
CA GLN A 144 0.96 -24.36 12.20
C GLN A 144 1.35 -23.63 13.50
N GLY A 145 1.17 -22.31 13.56
CA GLY A 145 1.41 -21.49 14.74
C GLY A 145 2.84 -20.96 14.90
N CYS A 146 3.69 -21.10 13.87
CA CYS A 146 5.01 -20.45 13.88
C CYS A 146 4.86 -18.93 13.86
N SER A 147 5.79 -18.22 14.51
CA SER A 147 5.89 -16.77 14.33
C SER A 147 6.35 -16.43 12.90
N VAL A 148 6.14 -15.19 12.47
CA VAL A 148 6.58 -14.71 11.15
C VAL A 148 8.09 -14.87 10.99
N GLU A 149 8.86 -14.55 12.03
CA GLU A 149 10.32 -14.72 12.06
C GLU A 149 10.73 -16.18 11.88
N GLN A 150 10.05 -17.10 12.57
CA GLN A 150 10.31 -18.54 12.47
C GLN A 150 9.94 -19.10 11.09
N ALA A 151 8.82 -18.64 10.53
CA ALA A 151 8.32 -19.10 9.24
C ALA A 151 9.15 -18.59 8.05
N ILE A 152 9.66 -17.35 8.13
CA ILE A 152 10.38 -16.72 7.01
C ILE A 152 11.88 -17.05 6.99
N ALA A 153 12.48 -17.29 8.16
CA ALA A 153 13.91 -17.57 8.29
C ALA A 153 14.43 -18.71 7.38
N PRO A 154 13.79 -19.90 7.30
CA PRO A 154 14.30 -21.02 6.51
C PRO A 154 14.09 -20.87 5.00
N LEU A 155 13.33 -19.87 4.54
CA LEU A 155 13.02 -19.71 3.12
C LEU A 155 14.27 -19.27 2.33
N LEU A 156 14.44 -19.88 1.15
CA LEU A 156 15.47 -19.50 0.18
C LEU A 156 14.95 -18.41 -0.76
N ILE A 157 14.69 -17.23 -0.19
CA ILE A 157 14.26 -16.01 -0.89
C ILE A 157 15.26 -14.87 -0.61
N PRO A 158 15.27 -13.77 -1.39
CA PRO A 158 16.16 -12.64 -1.14
C PRO A 158 16.03 -12.10 0.28
N GLU A 159 17.16 -11.74 0.91
CA GLU A 159 17.14 -11.20 2.27
C GLU A 159 16.33 -9.90 2.34
N SER A 160 16.44 -9.04 1.32
CA SER A 160 15.60 -7.84 1.17
C SER A 160 14.09 -8.12 1.22
N THR A 161 13.64 -9.28 0.74
CA THR A 161 12.23 -9.71 0.85
C THR A 161 11.87 -10.08 2.27
N LYS A 162 12.76 -10.78 2.99
CA LYS A 162 12.55 -11.11 4.41
C LYS A 162 12.50 -9.84 5.27
N GLU A 163 13.48 -8.97 5.08
CA GLU A 163 13.58 -7.68 5.78
C GLU A 163 12.33 -6.82 5.55
N PHE A 164 11.82 -6.77 4.30
CA PHE A 164 10.61 -6.03 3.98
C PHE A 164 9.38 -6.55 4.73
N VAL A 165 9.18 -7.86 4.75
CA VAL A 165 8.07 -8.48 5.51
C VAL A 165 8.19 -8.18 6.99
N LEU A 166 9.36 -8.42 7.58
CA LEU A 166 9.60 -8.19 9.01
C LEU A 166 9.39 -6.71 9.39
N TYR A 167 9.84 -5.79 8.54
CA TYR A 167 9.59 -4.36 8.71
C TYR A 167 8.09 -4.03 8.70
N THR A 168 7.34 -4.58 7.74
CA THR A 168 5.88 -4.39 7.66
C THR A 168 5.19 -4.90 8.93
N LEU A 169 5.58 -6.08 9.41
CA LEU A 169 5.00 -6.64 10.63
C LEU A 169 5.36 -5.82 11.87
N GLN A 170 6.60 -5.34 11.98
CA GLN A 170 6.99 -4.42 13.05
C GLN A 170 6.14 -3.14 13.03
N THR A 171 5.84 -2.62 11.85
CA THR A 171 5.00 -1.42 11.67
C THR A 171 3.61 -1.61 12.28
N THR A 172 3.03 -2.82 12.25
CA THR A 172 1.72 -3.11 12.85
C THR A 172 1.65 -2.88 14.37
N THR A 173 2.80 -2.75 15.04
CA THR A 173 2.88 -2.48 16.47
C THR A 173 2.82 -0.99 16.81
N LEU A 174 2.98 -0.10 15.83
CA LEU A 174 2.97 1.35 16.01
C LEU A 174 1.57 1.92 16.27
N SER A 175 1.46 3.24 16.40
CA SER A 175 0.18 3.93 16.56
C SER A 175 -0.66 3.94 15.27
N ASN A 176 -1.95 4.28 15.38
CA ASN A 176 -2.88 4.21 14.24
C ASN A 176 -2.47 5.15 13.08
N HIS A 177 -2.02 6.37 13.37
CA HIS A 177 -1.59 7.33 12.33
C HIS A 177 -0.27 6.91 11.67
N GLU A 178 0.65 6.29 12.40
CA GLU A 178 1.87 5.72 11.82
C GLU A 178 1.55 4.58 10.86
N ILE A 179 0.74 3.61 11.31
CA ILE A 179 0.31 2.47 10.47
C ILE A 179 -0.44 2.98 9.24
N ALA A 180 -1.38 3.92 9.40
CA ALA A 180 -2.12 4.50 8.30
C ALA A 180 -1.21 5.23 7.30
N ALA A 181 -0.17 5.93 7.78
CA ALA A 181 0.75 6.64 6.90
C ALA A 181 1.65 5.67 6.11
N ALA A 182 2.20 4.66 6.79
CA ALA A 182 2.96 3.60 6.13
C ALA A 182 2.11 2.85 5.10
N PHE A 183 0.87 2.51 5.45
CA PHE A 183 -0.09 1.85 4.57
C PHE A 183 -0.42 2.72 3.35
N LEU A 184 -0.98 3.92 3.54
CA LEU A 184 -1.48 4.74 2.44
C LEU A 184 -0.36 5.20 1.50
N LEU A 185 0.74 5.69 2.05
CA LEU A 185 1.73 6.42 1.26
C LEU A 185 2.94 5.56 0.91
N GLY A 186 3.25 4.56 1.74
CA GLY A 186 4.30 3.59 1.48
C GLY A 186 3.82 2.39 0.69
N ARG A 187 2.55 1.98 0.85
CA ARG A 187 2.00 0.75 0.29
C ARG A 187 1.00 0.98 -0.82
N GLU A 188 -0.06 1.73 -0.58
CA GLU A 188 -1.23 1.85 -1.46
C GLU A 188 -1.00 2.79 -2.65
N ASP A 189 -0.75 4.07 -2.37
CA ASP A 189 -0.72 5.16 -3.35
C ASP A 189 0.35 4.97 -4.45
N ILE A 190 1.38 4.17 -4.21
CA ILE A 190 2.47 3.94 -5.17
C ILE A 190 2.16 2.82 -6.17
N ILE A 191 1.26 1.90 -5.82
CA ILE A 191 0.99 0.69 -6.61
C ILE A 191 0.53 1.00 -8.05
N PRO A 192 -0.44 1.91 -8.28
CA PRO A 192 -0.92 2.18 -9.64
C PRO A 192 0.19 2.67 -10.57
N ALA A 193 1.02 3.61 -10.09
CA ALA A 193 2.12 4.18 -10.88
C ALA A 193 3.21 3.14 -11.21
N MET A 194 3.53 2.28 -10.24
CA MET A 194 4.45 1.17 -10.42
C MET A 194 3.92 0.15 -11.45
N PHE A 195 2.67 -0.25 -11.33
CA PHE A 195 2.05 -1.25 -12.21
C PHE A 195 1.88 -0.79 -13.64
N ARG A 196 1.62 0.51 -13.89
CA ARG A 196 1.64 1.07 -15.25
C ARG A 196 2.97 0.82 -15.99
N ARG A 197 4.11 0.85 -15.28
CA ARG A 197 5.42 0.52 -15.86
C ARG A 197 5.52 -0.95 -16.26
N ILE A 198 4.93 -1.84 -15.46
CA ILE A 198 4.89 -3.27 -15.70
C ILE A 198 3.98 -3.61 -16.89
N ILE A 199 2.76 -3.05 -16.95
CA ILE A 199 1.78 -3.29 -18.04
C ILE A 199 2.37 -2.91 -19.40
N THR A 200 2.97 -1.73 -19.51
CA THR A 200 3.51 -1.19 -20.77
C THR A 200 4.48 -2.17 -21.44
N TYR A 201 5.24 -2.92 -20.63
CA TYR A 201 6.15 -3.95 -21.12
C TYR A 201 5.41 -5.21 -21.65
N PHE A 202 4.39 -5.68 -20.94
CA PHE A 202 3.62 -6.86 -21.37
C PHE A 202 2.85 -6.63 -22.67
N GLU A 203 2.29 -5.43 -22.85
CA GLU A 203 1.56 -5.08 -24.07
C GLU A 203 2.48 -4.95 -25.29
N SER A 204 3.70 -4.43 -25.11
CA SER A 204 4.65 -4.22 -26.21
C SER A 204 5.35 -5.48 -26.69
N SER A 205 5.45 -6.51 -25.84
CA SER A 205 6.17 -7.76 -26.16
C SER A 205 5.30 -8.81 -26.87
N ASN A 206 3.97 -8.62 -26.97
CA ASN A 206 3.01 -9.60 -27.50
C ASN A 206 3.16 -11.01 -26.87
N ALA A 207 3.87 -11.11 -25.73
CA ALA A 207 4.52 -12.33 -25.26
C ALA A 207 3.78 -13.01 -24.11
N LEU A 208 2.75 -12.39 -23.53
CA LEU A 208 1.96 -13.04 -22.49
C LEU A 208 0.46 -12.72 -22.59
N SER A 209 -0.33 -13.74 -22.87
CA SER A 209 -1.77 -13.78 -22.56
C SER A 209 -1.97 -14.08 -21.07
N CYS A 210 -1.32 -13.33 -20.17
CA CYS A 210 -1.45 -13.50 -18.72
C CYS A 210 -2.69 -12.73 -18.26
N ASN A 211 -3.86 -13.34 -18.42
CA ASN A 211 -5.14 -12.70 -18.14
C ASN A 211 -5.29 -12.39 -16.64
N SER A 212 -4.79 -13.26 -15.76
CA SER A 212 -4.85 -13.01 -14.31
C SER A 212 -3.95 -11.84 -13.89
N LEU A 213 -2.75 -11.72 -14.48
CA LEU A 213 -1.89 -10.57 -14.20
C LEU A 213 -2.50 -9.28 -14.75
N ARG A 214 -3.05 -9.30 -15.97
CA ARG A 214 -3.74 -8.14 -16.52
C ARG A 214 -4.89 -7.72 -15.60
N LEU A 215 -5.75 -8.67 -15.21
CA LEU A 215 -6.86 -8.40 -14.31
C LEU A 215 -6.37 -7.82 -12.98
N TYR A 216 -5.36 -8.43 -12.35
CA TYR A 216 -4.77 -7.91 -11.12
C TYR A 216 -4.31 -6.45 -11.28
N LEU A 217 -3.59 -6.12 -12.35
CA LEU A 217 -3.09 -4.77 -12.61
C LEU A 217 -4.23 -3.79 -12.96
N GLU A 218 -5.27 -4.23 -13.68
CA GLU A 218 -6.49 -3.45 -13.96
C GLU A 218 -7.23 -3.10 -12.66
N ARG A 219 -7.38 -4.05 -11.73
CA ARG A 219 -8.00 -3.77 -10.42
C ARG A 219 -7.23 -2.67 -9.66
N HIS A 220 -5.91 -2.62 -9.74
CA HIS A 220 -5.09 -1.61 -9.07
C HIS A 220 -4.86 -0.32 -9.87
N THR A 221 -5.42 -0.19 -11.08
CA THR A 221 -5.33 1.04 -11.88
C THR A 221 -6.68 1.69 -12.13
N PHE A 222 -7.76 0.89 -12.15
CA PHE A 222 -9.12 1.32 -12.45
C PHE A 222 -9.98 1.54 -11.21
N LEU A 223 -9.65 0.86 -10.10
CA LEU A 223 -10.16 1.22 -8.78
C LEU A 223 -9.17 2.23 -8.19
N ASP A 224 -9.69 3.20 -7.45
CA ASP A 224 -9.01 3.86 -6.32
C ASP A 224 -8.41 5.25 -6.45
N GLU A 225 -8.15 5.81 -7.65
CA GLU A 225 -7.61 7.18 -7.69
C GLU A 225 -8.66 8.23 -7.23
N ASP A 226 -9.93 8.10 -7.63
CA ASP A 226 -10.96 9.13 -7.36
C ASP A 226 -11.66 9.01 -6.00
N GLN A 227 -11.64 7.83 -5.36
CA GLN A 227 -12.33 7.59 -4.08
C GLN A 227 -11.36 7.31 -2.94
N HIS A 228 -10.43 6.37 -3.09
CA HIS A 228 -9.59 5.95 -1.96
C HIS A 228 -8.46 6.92 -1.64
N ILE A 229 -7.90 7.64 -2.62
CA ILE A 229 -6.92 8.70 -2.34
C ILE A 229 -7.54 9.83 -1.48
N PRO A 230 -8.69 10.44 -1.83
CA PRO A 230 -9.35 11.40 -0.96
C PRO A 230 -9.71 10.84 0.42
N MET A 231 -10.14 9.57 0.47
CA MET A 231 -10.47 8.92 1.74
C MET A 231 -9.23 8.70 2.61
N GLY A 232 -8.10 8.31 2.03
CA GLY A 232 -6.83 8.15 2.73
C GLY A 232 -6.29 9.46 3.29
N LYS A 233 -6.37 10.53 2.50
CA LYS A 233 -6.09 11.89 2.98
C LYS A 233 -6.97 12.23 4.19
N LYS A 234 -8.27 11.91 4.13
CA LYS A 234 -9.21 12.18 5.23
C LYS A 234 -8.91 11.31 6.47
N LEU A 235 -8.58 10.04 6.28
CA LEU A 235 -8.19 9.12 7.36
C LEU A 235 -6.99 9.66 8.13
N LEU A 236 -5.91 10.04 7.44
CA LEU A 236 -4.72 10.60 8.10
C LEU A 236 -5.02 11.91 8.82
N LYS A 237 -5.80 12.80 8.21
CA LYS A 237 -6.23 14.04 8.87
C LYS A 237 -7.05 13.79 10.12
N ASN A 238 -7.97 12.82 10.07
CA ASN A 238 -8.78 12.45 11.22
C ASN A 238 -7.93 11.85 12.35
N LEU A 239 -6.97 10.98 12.00
CA LEU A 239 -6.11 10.32 12.98
C LEU A 239 -5.13 11.30 13.63
N CYS A 240 -4.45 12.13 12.84
CA CYS A 240 -3.46 13.09 13.35
C CYS A 240 -4.09 14.35 13.97
N GLY A 241 -5.28 14.75 13.50
CA GLY A 241 -5.93 15.99 13.91
C GLY A 241 -5.00 17.21 13.75
N ARG A 242 -4.89 18.00 14.81
CA ARG A 242 -4.01 19.18 14.90
C ARG A 242 -2.70 18.91 15.66
N ASP A 243 -2.38 17.66 15.98
CA ASP A 243 -1.21 17.32 16.78
C ASP A 243 0.06 17.26 15.89
N PRO A 244 1.03 18.19 16.04
CA PRO A 244 2.22 18.20 15.21
C PRO A 244 3.12 16.97 15.43
N LEU A 245 3.10 16.36 16.62
CA LEU A 245 3.87 15.16 16.91
C LEU A 245 3.32 13.96 16.13
N MET A 246 2.00 13.82 16.05
CA MET A 246 1.36 12.75 15.27
C MET A 246 1.68 12.90 13.78
N TRP A 247 1.63 14.10 13.23
CA TRP A 247 2.05 14.35 11.85
C TRP A 247 3.51 14.01 11.60
N LYS A 248 4.42 14.38 12.52
CA LYS A 248 5.84 14.01 12.42
C LYS A 248 6.06 12.50 12.46
N GLN A 249 5.34 11.78 13.32
CA GLN A 249 5.39 10.32 13.38
C GLN A 249 4.85 9.68 12.09
N ALA A 250 3.75 10.19 11.55
CA ALA A 250 3.19 9.76 10.26
C ALA A 250 4.20 9.95 9.11
N ILE A 251 4.86 11.12 9.04
CA ILE A 251 5.92 11.39 8.06
C ILE A 251 7.04 10.34 8.18
N ASN A 252 7.57 10.14 9.39
CA ASN A 252 8.66 9.20 9.61
C ASN A 252 8.29 7.76 9.23
N SER A 253 7.06 7.34 9.55
CA SER A 253 6.57 6.00 9.24
C SER A 253 6.40 5.79 7.74
N ALA A 254 5.81 6.75 7.02
CA ALA A 254 5.67 6.71 5.57
C ALA A 254 7.03 6.74 4.85
N HIS A 255 7.96 7.58 5.31
CA HIS A 255 9.33 7.64 4.79
C HIS A 255 10.05 6.30 4.97
N SER A 256 9.90 5.67 6.12
CA SER A 256 10.52 4.38 6.42
C SER A 256 9.93 3.26 5.57
N ALA A 257 8.60 3.27 5.35
CA ALA A 257 7.92 2.30 4.49
C ALA A 257 8.33 2.41 3.02
N LEU A 258 8.48 3.63 2.50
CA LEU A 258 8.98 3.86 1.14
C LEU A 258 10.43 3.39 0.97
N ASN A 259 11.31 3.63 1.95
CA ASN A 259 12.69 3.16 1.91
C ASN A 259 12.76 1.63 1.96
N ALA A 260 11.98 0.99 2.84
CA ALA A 260 11.90 -0.47 2.89
C ALA A 260 11.50 -1.05 1.53
N ARG A 261 10.52 -0.43 0.84
CA ARG A 261 10.12 -0.85 -0.50
C ARG A 261 11.18 -0.59 -1.56
N TYR A 262 11.91 0.51 -1.47
CA TYR A 262 13.05 0.78 -2.35
C TYR A 262 14.14 -0.30 -2.17
N SER A 263 14.43 -0.71 -0.94
CA SER A 263 15.37 -1.79 -0.64
C SER A 263 14.91 -3.13 -1.19
N LEU A 264 13.61 -3.45 -1.09
CA LEU A 264 13.02 -4.62 -1.75
C LEU A 264 13.29 -4.61 -3.26
N TRP A 265 13.02 -3.49 -3.94
CA TRP A 265 13.29 -3.34 -5.38
C TRP A 265 14.76 -3.39 -5.74
N SER A 266 15.63 -2.85 -4.89
CA SER A 266 17.07 -2.97 -5.07
C SER A 266 17.52 -4.42 -5.02
N GLY A 267 17.02 -5.20 -4.05
CA GLY A 267 17.35 -6.62 -3.93
C GLY A 267 16.79 -7.48 -5.07
N VAL A 268 15.55 -7.21 -5.51
CA VAL A 268 14.97 -7.87 -6.69
C VAL A 268 15.77 -7.55 -7.95
N SER A 269 16.15 -6.28 -8.15
CA SER A 269 16.98 -5.87 -9.27
C SER A 269 18.33 -6.61 -9.29
N GLN A 270 19.00 -6.73 -8.13
CA GLN A 270 20.26 -7.46 -8.04
C GLN A 270 20.09 -8.94 -8.39
N LEU A 271 18.98 -9.56 -7.95
CA LEU A 271 18.69 -10.96 -8.27
C LEU A 271 18.43 -11.19 -9.77
N ILE A 272 17.69 -10.28 -10.42
CA ILE A 272 17.48 -10.33 -11.87
C ILE A 272 18.82 -10.27 -12.59
N GLN A 273 19.66 -9.26 -12.29
CA GLN A 273 20.97 -9.09 -12.90
C GLN A 273 21.89 -10.31 -12.70
N ALA A 274 21.93 -10.88 -11.50
CA ALA A 274 22.72 -12.06 -11.20
C ALA A 274 22.27 -13.32 -11.95
N THR A 275 20.99 -13.38 -12.33
CA THR A 275 20.41 -14.51 -13.07
C THR A 275 20.58 -14.34 -14.58
N SER A 276 20.50 -13.12 -15.11
CA SER A 276 20.72 -12.84 -16.54
C SER A 276 22.18 -13.04 -17.01
N ILE A 277 23.15 -13.13 -16.09
CA ILE A 277 24.57 -13.37 -16.39
C ILE A 277 24.91 -14.87 -16.49
N LYS A 278 24.00 -15.76 -16.06
CA LYS A 278 24.18 -17.22 -16.11
C LYS A 278 23.57 -17.81 -17.37
#